data_AF-A0A853F373-F1
#
_entry.id   AF-A0A853F373-F1
#
_cell.length_a   1.000
_cell.length_b   1.000
_cell.length_c   1.000
_cell.angle_alpha   90.00
_cell.angle_beta   90.00
_cell.angle_gamma   90.00
#
_symmetry.space_group_name_H-M   'P 1'
#
loop_
_entity.id
_entity.type
_entity.pdbx_description
1 polymer ?
#
loop_
_entity_poly.entity_id
_entity_poly.type
_entity_poly.pdbx_seq_one_letter_code
_entity_poly.pdbx_strand_id
1 'polypeptide(L)'
;MSKIGNIDITEENMSASDFNGASFGSEENVKILINRNIDNHHRRRFTKAHELGHAILHILLANNRSFNVVIAILHTMVRIILNMKKANTFASSLLMPSKLIEKKFIEMTYLGN
;
A
#
# COMPACT_ATOMS: atom_id res chain seq x y z
N MET A 1 2.19 -17.56 2.58
CA MET A 1 0.92 -16.90 2.24
C MET A 1 0.35 -16.29 3.50
N SER A 2 -0.05 -15.02 3.46
CA SER A 2 -0.66 -14.31 4.60
C SER A 2 -2.02 -13.77 4.16
N LYS A 3 -3.03 -13.83 5.04
CA LYS A 3 -4.42 -13.45 4.72
C LYS A 3 -4.94 -12.39 5.68
N ILE A 4 -5.60 -11.37 5.14
CA ILE A 4 -6.26 -10.29 5.90
C ILE A 4 -7.66 -10.13 5.32
N GLY A 5 -8.68 -10.68 5.99
CA GLY A 5 -10.04 -10.71 5.45
C GLY A 5 -10.12 -11.43 4.10
N ASN A 6 -10.55 -10.72 3.07
CA ASN A 6 -10.62 -11.15 1.66
C ASN A 6 -9.35 -10.83 0.85
N ILE A 7 -8.27 -10.40 1.49
CA ILE A 7 -6.98 -10.08 0.86
C ILE A 7 -5.99 -11.23 1.09
N ASP A 8 -5.55 -11.85 0.01
CA ASP A 8 -4.50 -12.88 0.02
C ASP A 8 -3.16 -12.26 -0.43
N ILE A 9 -2.12 -12.36 0.42
CA ILE A 9 -0.77 -11.85 0.15
C ILE A 9 0.19 -13.01 -0.09
N THR A 10 0.84 -12.96 -1.24
CA THR A 10 1.82 -13.96 -1.70
C THR A 10 3.15 -13.30 -2.03
N GLU A 11 4.24 -14.00 -1.72
CA GLU A 11 5.60 -13.59 -2.05
C GLU A 11 6.19 -14.65 -2.96
N GLU A 12 6.67 -14.26 -4.12
CA GLU A 12 7.21 -15.20 -5.12
C GLU A 12 8.47 -14.64 -5.76
N ASN A 13 9.33 -15.53 -6.26
CA ASN A 13 10.51 -15.12 -7.01
C ASN A 13 10.06 -14.63 -8.39
N MET A 14 10.25 -13.34 -8.68
CA MET A 14 9.87 -12.74 -9.96
C MET A 14 11.13 -12.42 -10.77
N SER A 15 11.16 -12.85 -12.02
CA SER A 15 12.28 -12.67 -12.95
C SER A 15 12.32 -11.28 -13.59
N ALA A 16 11.21 -10.52 -13.54
CA ALA A 16 11.16 -9.16 -14.05
C ALA A 16 11.91 -8.20 -13.11
N SER A 17 12.97 -7.56 -13.61
CA SER A 17 13.88 -6.69 -12.84
C SER A 17 13.19 -5.50 -12.19
N ASP A 18 12.14 -4.95 -12.82
CA ASP A 18 11.45 -3.75 -12.35
C ASP A 18 10.18 -4.04 -11.55
N PHE A 19 9.83 -5.33 -11.39
CA PHE A 19 8.64 -5.72 -10.66
C PHE A 19 8.93 -5.82 -9.16
N ASN A 20 8.29 -4.97 -8.36
CA ASN A 20 8.37 -5.04 -6.89
C ASN A 20 7.12 -5.68 -6.28
N GLY A 21 5.94 -5.39 -6.82
CA GLY A 21 4.67 -5.95 -6.36
C GLY A 21 3.52 -5.51 -7.26
N ALA A 22 2.36 -6.14 -7.05
CA ALA A 22 1.11 -5.77 -7.67
C ALA A 22 -0.09 -6.20 -6.82
N SER A 23 -1.19 -5.49 -6.98
CA SER A 23 -2.49 -5.76 -6.37
C SER A 23 -3.56 -5.81 -7.45
N PHE A 24 -4.41 -6.85 -7.40
CA PHE A 24 -5.45 -7.09 -8.40
C PHE A 24 -6.55 -7.97 -7.83
N GLY A 25 -7.70 -8.02 -8.51
CA GLY A 25 -8.86 -8.79 -8.09
C GLY A 25 -10.11 -7.93 -8.00
N SER A 26 -11.04 -8.35 -7.14
CA SER A 26 -12.34 -7.71 -6.94
C SER A 26 -12.61 -7.51 -5.44
N GLU A 27 -13.73 -6.87 -5.11
CA GLU A 27 -14.11 -6.64 -3.71
C GLU A 27 -14.36 -7.91 -2.91
N GLU A 28 -14.56 -9.05 -3.56
CA GLU A 28 -14.75 -10.34 -2.90
C GLU A 28 -13.44 -11.11 -2.72
N ASN A 29 -12.44 -10.86 -3.56
CA ASN A 29 -11.18 -11.57 -3.57
C ASN A 29 -10.07 -10.68 -4.13
N VAL A 30 -9.25 -10.14 -3.22
CA VAL A 30 -8.10 -9.32 -3.57
C VAL A 30 -6.83 -10.15 -3.42
N LYS A 31 -5.95 -10.08 -4.41
CA LYS A 31 -4.65 -10.73 -4.39
C LYS A 31 -3.56 -9.68 -4.43
N ILE A 32 -2.56 -9.85 -3.57
CA ILE A 32 -1.33 -9.06 -3.55
C ILE A 32 -0.17 -10.01 -3.81
N LEU A 33 0.63 -9.66 -4.81
CA LEU A 33 1.86 -10.33 -5.16
C LEU A 33 3.03 -9.42 -4.82
N ILE A 34 4.04 -9.95 -4.15
CA ILE A 34 5.26 -9.24 -3.76
C ILE A 34 6.46 -10.00 -4.30
N ASN A 35 7.40 -9.28 -4.91
CA ASN A 35 8.65 -9.89 -5.34
C ASN A 35 9.51 -10.26 -4.13
N ARG A 36 9.79 -11.55 -3.97
CA ARG A 36 10.65 -12.08 -2.90
C ARG A 36 12.11 -11.64 -3.06
N ASN A 37 12.53 -11.34 -4.30
CA ASN A 37 13.89 -10.90 -4.64
C ASN A 37 14.22 -9.46 -4.16
N ILE A 38 13.30 -8.78 -3.46
CA ILE A 38 13.61 -7.53 -2.78
C ILE A 38 14.47 -7.85 -1.54
N ASP A 39 15.79 -7.70 -1.67
CA ASP A 39 16.76 -8.01 -0.62
C ASP A 39 16.61 -7.10 0.61
N ASN A 40 16.33 -5.82 0.37
CA ASN A 40 16.17 -4.86 1.46
C ASN A 40 14.83 -5.10 2.19
N HIS A 41 14.91 -5.57 3.43
CA HIS A 41 13.75 -5.86 4.27
C HIS A 41 12.82 -4.65 4.50
N HIS A 42 13.37 -3.43 4.61
CA HIS A 42 12.55 -2.22 4.75
C HIS A 42 11.80 -1.89 3.46
N ARG A 43 12.47 -2.01 2.31
CA ARG A 43 11.85 -1.86 0.99
C ARG A 43 10.74 -2.89 0.78
N ARG A 44 10.97 -4.16 1.14
CA ARG A 44 9.96 -5.22 1.03
C ARG A 44 8.75 -4.96 1.92
N ARG A 45 8.95 -4.43 3.14
CA ARG A 45 7.86 -3.97 4.03
C ARG A 45 7.09 -2.79 3.43
N PHE A 46 7.80 -1.82 2.86
CA PHE A 46 7.19 -0.70 2.16
C PHE A 46 6.34 -1.15 0.98
N THR A 47 6.86 -2.03 0.13
CA THR A 47 6.12 -2.58 -1.02
C THR A 47 4.85 -3.31 -0.59
N LYS A 48 4.91 -4.13 0.47
CA LYS A 48 3.71 -4.77 1.04
C LYS A 48 2.65 -3.74 1.47
N ALA A 49 3.07 -2.69 2.19
CA ALA A 49 2.18 -1.64 2.65
C ALA A 49 1.61 -0.81 1.49
N HIS A 50 2.40 -0.57 0.45
CA HIS A 50 2.00 0.11 -0.78
C HIS A 50 0.91 -0.65 -1.53
N GLU A 51 1.12 -1.95 -1.78
CA GLU A 51 0.12 -2.79 -2.45
C GLU A 51 -1.14 -2.98 -1.61
N LEU A 52 -1.01 -3.03 -0.29
CA LEU A 52 -2.17 -3.06 0.61
C LEU A 52 -2.98 -1.75 0.52
N GLY A 53 -2.31 -0.61 0.35
CA GLY A 53 -2.96 0.67 0.07
C GLY A 53 -3.72 0.66 -1.24
N HIS A 54 -3.16 0.07 -2.30
CA HIS A 54 -3.85 -0.10 -3.57
C HIS A 54 -5.09 -1.01 -3.45
N ALA A 55 -4.95 -2.16 -2.80
CA ALA A 55 -6.07 -3.07 -2.51
C ALA A 55 -7.22 -2.36 -1.79
N ILE A 56 -6.93 -1.66 -0.70
CA ILE A 56 -7.98 -1.01 0.12
C ILE A 56 -8.57 0.20 -0.60
N LEU A 57 -7.75 1.13 -1.09
CA LEU A 57 -8.24 2.42 -1.61
C LEU A 57 -8.82 2.33 -3.02
N HIS A 58 -8.36 1.37 -3.82
CA HIS A 58 -8.67 1.31 -5.25
C HIS A 58 -9.39 0.04 -5.69
N ILE A 59 -9.44 -1.01 -4.86
CA ILE A 59 -10.26 -2.19 -5.14
C ILE A 59 -11.45 -2.22 -4.18
N LEU A 60 -11.22 -2.22 -2.86
CA LEU A 60 -12.28 -2.40 -1.85
C LEU A 60 -13.17 -1.16 -1.60
N LEU A 61 -12.61 0.04 -1.73
CA LEU A 61 -13.34 1.29 -1.47
C LEU A 61 -13.77 2.02 -2.75
N ALA A 62 -13.40 1.49 -3.92
CA ALA A 62 -13.68 2.15 -5.19
C ALA A 62 -15.18 2.17 -5.53
N ASN A 63 -15.95 1.13 -5.20
CA ASN A 63 -17.40 1.12 -5.48
C ASN A 63 -18.21 1.99 -4.49
N ASN A 64 -17.65 2.31 -3.31
CA ASN A 64 -18.30 3.17 -2.32
C ASN A 64 -18.10 4.67 -2.56
N ARG A 65 -17.31 5.05 -3.56
CA ARG A 65 -17.17 6.44 -3.98
C ARG A 65 -17.94 6.62 -5.27
N SER A 66 -19.14 7.20 -5.17
CA SER A 66 -19.82 7.86 -6.29
C SER A 66 -18.90 8.96 -6.84
N PHE A 67 -17.95 8.56 -7.68
CA PHE A 67 -16.96 9.45 -8.25
C PHE A 67 -17.68 10.20 -9.36
N ASN A 68 -18.07 11.45 -9.06
CA ASN A 68 -18.67 12.36 -10.03
C ASN A 68 -17.92 12.26 -11.37
N VAL A 69 -18.65 11.77 -12.37
CA VAL A 69 -18.21 11.38 -13.72
C VAL A 69 -17.51 12.53 -14.48
N VAL A 70 -17.55 13.75 -13.95
CA VAL A 70 -16.97 14.98 -14.53
C VAL A 70 -15.44 14.95 -14.61
N ILE A 71 -14.72 14.17 -13.77
CA ILE A 71 -13.24 14.10 -13.78
C ILE A 71 -12.70 12.87 -14.55
N ALA A 72 -13.56 12.04 -15.16
CA ALA A 72 -13.09 10.84 -15.86
C ALA A 72 -12.30 11.15 -17.15
N ILE A 73 -12.49 12.34 -17.72
CA ILE A 73 -11.94 12.74 -19.03
C ILE A 73 -10.59 13.47 -18.89
N LEU A 74 -10.25 14.00 -17.69
CA LEU A 74 -9.01 14.75 -17.49
C LEU A 74 -7.85 13.82 -17.10
N HIS A 75 -7.17 13.31 -18.12
CA HIS A 75 -5.83 12.69 -18.10
C HIS A 75 -5.62 11.43 -17.23
N THR A 76 -5.55 10.26 -17.89
CA THR A 76 -5.12 8.97 -17.33
C THR A 76 -3.83 9.07 -16.50
N MET A 77 -2.87 9.90 -16.93
CA MET A 77 -1.60 10.12 -16.22
C MET A 77 -1.78 10.80 -14.86
N VAL A 78 -2.65 11.82 -14.78
CA VAL A 78 -2.92 12.54 -13.52
C VAL A 78 -3.58 11.59 -12.52
N ARG A 79 -4.50 10.74 -12.97
CA ARG A 79 -5.13 9.71 -12.13
C ARG A 79 -4.12 8.69 -11.61
N ILE A 80 -3.18 8.22 -12.44
CA ILE A 80 -2.10 7.31 -12.02
C ILE A 80 -1.26 7.96 -10.92
N ILE A 81 -0.80 9.19 -11.13
CA ILE A 81 0.01 9.94 -10.14
C ILE A 81 -0.75 10.10 -8.83
N LEU A 82 -2.03 10.46 -8.87
CA LEU A 82 -2.87 10.61 -7.68
C LEU A 82 -3.06 9.28 -6.92
N ASN A 83 -3.26 8.17 -7.64
CA ASN A 83 -3.40 6.85 -7.03
C ASN A 83 -2.09 6.39 -6.37
N MET A 84 -0.95 6.56 -7.06
CA MET A 84 0.37 6.27 -6.49
C MET A 84 0.65 7.12 -5.25
N LYS A 85 0.32 8.43 -5.29
CA LYS A 85 0.46 9.31 -4.12
C LYS A 85 -0.38 8.82 -2.93
N LYS A 86 -1.62 8.41 -3.16
CA LYS A 86 -2.51 7.87 -2.12
C LYS A 86 -1.99 6.55 -1.54
N ALA A 87 -1.54 5.63 -2.38
CA ALA A 87 -0.94 4.37 -1.94
C ALA A 87 0.35 4.61 -1.13
N ASN A 88 1.21 5.54 -1.56
CA ASN A 88 2.39 5.94 -0.81
C ASN A 88 2.04 6.57 0.54
N THR A 89 1.05 7.47 0.58
CA THR A 89 0.58 8.05 1.84
C THR A 89 0.04 6.97 2.77
N PHE A 90 -0.76 6.03 2.26
CA PHE A 90 -1.26 4.90 3.05
C PHE A 90 -0.12 4.04 3.60
N ALA A 91 0.84 3.66 2.75
CA ALA A 91 1.98 2.84 3.14
C ALA A 91 2.80 3.52 4.25
N SER A 92 3.07 4.81 4.08
CA SER A 92 3.77 5.62 5.09
C SER A 92 2.98 5.70 6.39
N SER A 93 1.67 5.99 6.36
CA SER A 93 0.85 6.04 7.58
C SER A 93 0.72 4.69 8.28
N LEU A 94 0.73 3.58 7.53
CA LEU A 94 0.66 2.23 8.07
C LEU A 94 1.98 1.82 8.73
N LEU A 95 3.12 2.14 8.12
CA LEU A 95 4.45 1.75 8.61
C LEU A 95 5.03 2.74 9.64
N MET A 96 4.60 3.99 9.58
CA MET A 96 5.02 5.08 10.46
C MET A 96 3.79 5.76 11.07
N PRO A 97 3.04 5.07 11.95
CA PRO A 97 1.86 5.64 12.57
C PRO A 97 2.26 6.74 13.56
N SER A 98 1.73 7.95 13.34
CA SER A 98 2.10 9.17 14.07
C SER A 98 2.02 9.01 15.58
N LYS A 99 0.97 8.36 16.10
CA LYS A 99 0.79 8.12 17.54
C LYS A 99 1.88 7.24 18.16
N LEU A 100 2.37 6.22 17.43
CA LEU A 100 3.46 5.39 17.94
C LEU A 100 4.79 6.13 17.89
N ILE A 101 5.01 6.95 16.85
CA ILE A 101 6.21 7.78 16.74
C ILE A 101 6.23 8.82 17.86
N GLU A 102 5.11 9.50 18.10
CA GLU A 102 4.96 10.46 19.18
C GLU A 102 5.22 9.82 20.54
N LYS A 103 4.59 8.66 20.82
CA LYS A 103 4.87 7.90 22.04
C LYS A 103 6.36 7.54 22.15
N LYS A 104 6.99 7.07 21.07
CA LYS A 104 8.40 6.66 21.09
C LYS A 104 9.34 7.84 21.28
N PHE A 105 9.01 8.98 20.68
CA PHE A 105 9.74 10.23 20.82
C PHE A 105 9.69 10.72 22.28
N ILE A 106 8.50 10.69 22.90
CA ILE A 106 8.29 10.96 24.33
C ILE A 106 9.15 10.01 25.18
N GLU A 107 9.05 8.69 24.99
CA GLU A 107 9.87 7.73 25.74
C GLU A 107 11.37 8.03 25.66
N MET A 108 11.87 8.40 24.47
CA MET A 108 13.28 8.73 24.27
C MET A 108 13.71 10.04 24.94
N THR A 109 12.85 11.05 24.98
CA THR A 109 13.16 12.32 25.66
C THR A 109 13.08 12.23 27.19
N TYR A 110 12.24 11.33 27.73
CA TYR A 110 12.14 11.10 29.18
C TYR A 110 13.14 10.09 29.75
N LEU A 111 13.77 9.25 28.92
CA LEU A 111 14.84 8.32 29.32
C LEU A 111 16.27 8.91 29.17
N GLY A 112 16.37 10.16 28.72
CA GLY A 112 17.64 10.88 28.50
C GLY A 112 18.04 11.88 29.59
N ASN A 113 17.35 11.91 30.74
CA ASN A 113 17.71 12.73 31.91
C ASN A 113 17.99 11.86 33.13
#